data_AF-A0A415MTC1-F1
#
_entry.id   AF-A0A415MTC1-F1
#
_cell.length_a   1.000
_cell.length_b   1.000
_cell.length_c   1.000
_cell.angle_alpha   90.00
_cell.angle_beta   90.00
_cell.angle_gamma   90.00
#
_symmetry.space_group_name_H-M   'P 1'
#
loop_
_entity.id
_entity.type
_entity.pdbx_description
1 polymer ?
#
loop_
_entity_poly.entity_id
_entity_poly.type
_entity_poly.pdbx_seq_one_letter_code
_entity_poly.pdbx_strand_id
1 'polypeptide(L)'
;MGVNKVMYGSRTVIDISGDTVTAGDLAKGKTAHNASGEKITGTHECSGTGGSKTAQGTVTGAGASPVTIETGLNSVSKIVIFRGNTTASGILTLIYADGEITGVGVSYGQYLSTISYSVGEIAIKNGGNVTYTPKSGSETSNLMGNKEYNWIAIE
;
A
#
# COMPACT_ATOMS: atom_id res chain seq x y z
N MET A 1 40.68 -21.76 -3.53
CA MET A 1 40.83 -20.90 -4.72
C MET A 1 39.55 -21.05 -5.53
N GLY A 2 38.92 -19.95 -5.95
CA GLY A 2 37.71 -20.01 -6.77
C GLY A 2 37.98 -20.61 -8.14
N VAL A 3 36.98 -21.24 -8.74
CA VAL A 3 37.02 -21.72 -10.13
C VAL A 3 36.04 -20.87 -10.92
N ASN A 4 36.56 -20.03 -11.81
CA ASN A 4 35.73 -19.15 -12.64
C ASN A 4 35.63 -19.58 -14.10
N LYS A 5 36.40 -20.58 -14.52
CA LYS A 5 36.31 -21.20 -15.86
C LYS A 5 36.47 -22.70 -15.78
N VAL A 6 35.67 -23.42 -16.57
CA VAL A 6 35.81 -24.86 -16.81
C VAL A 6 35.95 -25.09 -18.31
N MET A 7 37.00 -25.82 -18.69
CA MET A 7 37.30 -26.18 -20.07
C MET A 7 37.12 -27.69 -20.26
N TYR A 8 36.51 -28.07 -21.38
CA TYR A 8 36.45 -29.46 -21.84
C TYR A 8 37.08 -29.55 -23.23
N GLY A 9 38.32 -30.03 -23.30
CA GLY A 9 39.14 -29.93 -24.50
C GLY A 9 39.34 -28.47 -24.92
N SER A 10 39.02 -28.14 -26.16
CA SER A 10 39.08 -26.77 -26.70
C SER A 10 37.83 -25.93 -26.44
N ARG A 11 36.84 -26.46 -25.72
CA ARG A 11 35.55 -25.78 -25.50
C ARG A 11 35.43 -25.26 -24.08
N THR A 12 35.04 -24.00 -23.95
CA THR A 12 34.62 -23.41 -22.67
C THR A 12 33.21 -23.91 -22.34
N VAL A 13 33.05 -24.57 -21.20
CA VAL A 13 31.74 -25.11 -20.77
C VAL A 13 31.11 -24.26 -19.66
N ILE A 14 31.92 -23.57 -18.86
CA ILE A 14 31.50 -22.57 -17.88
C ILE A 14 32.54 -21.45 -17.91
N ASP A 15 32.09 -20.20 -18.00
CA ASP A 15 32.93 -19.01 -17.83
C ASP A 15 32.10 -17.93 -17.14
N ILE A 16 32.43 -17.67 -15.87
CA ILE A 16 31.82 -16.62 -15.06
C ILE A 16 32.78 -15.44 -14.85
N SER A 17 33.91 -15.40 -15.57
CA SER A 17 34.92 -14.33 -15.40
C SER A 17 34.43 -12.95 -15.84
N GLY A 18 33.33 -12.88 -16.58
CA GLY A 18 32.65 -11.65 -16.96
C GLY A 18 31.51 -11.24 -16.03
N ASP A 19 31.19 -12.03 -15.00
CA ASP A 19 30.09 -11.73 -14.08
C ASP A 19 30.42 -10.50 -13.20
N THR A 20 29.40 -9.72 -12.88
CA THR A 20 29.56 -8.48 -12.08
C THR A 20 28.90 -8.56 -10.71
N VAL A 21 28.42 -9.73 -10.30
CA VAL A 21 27.71 -9.91 -9.03
C VAL A 21 28.66 -9.68 -7.85
N THR A 22 28.27 -8.77 -6.96
CA THR A 22 28.95 -8.47 -5.70
C THR A 22 28.09 -8.91 -4.50
N ALA A 23 28.68 -8.91 -3.31
CA ALA A 23 27.92 -9.15 -2.09
C ALA A 23 26.77 -8.13 -1.88
N GLY A 24 26.95 -6.89 -2.37
CA GLY A 24 25.93 -5.83 -2.27
C GLY A 24 24.74 -6.00 -3.22
N ASP A 25 24.84 -6.88 -4.22
CA ASP A 25 23.75 -7.21 -5.15
C ASP A 25 22.86 -8.35 -4.63
N LEU A 26 23.33 -9.08 -3.62
CA LEU A 26 22.69 -10.28 -3.10
C LEU A 26 21.99 -9.99 -1.76
N ALA A 27 20.74 -10.42 -1.65
CA ALA A 27 19.98 -10.36 -0.40
C ALA A 27 20.76 -11.02 0.74
N LYS A 28 20.69 -10.42 1.94
CA LYS A 28 21.48 -10.85 3.09
C LYS A 28 21.31 -12.33 3.39
N GLY A 29 22.45 -13.02 3.54
CA GLY A 29 22.51 -14.44 3.85
C GLY A 29 22.29 -15.37 2.64
N LYS A 30 21.95 -14.85 1.45
CA LYS A 30 22.02 -15.63 0.21
C LYS A 30 23.46 -15.73 -0.28
N THR A 31 23.79 -16.77 -1.01
CA THR A 31 25.17 -16.98 -1.48
C THR A 31 25.21 -17.15 -2.99
N ALA A 32 26.24 -16.62 -3.63
CA ALA A 32 26.56 -16.81 -5.05
C ALA A 32 28.09 -16.91 -5.25
N HIS A 33 28.55 -16.83 -6.49
CA HIS A 33 29.98 -16.75 -6.84
C HIS A 33 30.27 -15.43 -7.58
N ASN A 34 31.43 -14.82 -7.30
CA ASN A 34 31.91 -13.64 -8.02
C ASN A 34 32.68 -14.02 -9.30
N ALA A 35 33.18 -13.02 -10.05
CA ALA A 35 33.98 -13.23 -11.28
C ALA A 35 35.25 -14.07 -11.09
N SER A 36 35.78 -14.13 -9.87
CA SER A 36 36.93 -14.95 -9.48
C SER A 36 36.52 -16.39 -9.12
N GLY A 37 35.22 -16.71 -9.14
CA GLY A 37 34.67 -18.01 -8.74
C GLY A 37 34.62 -18.20 -7.23
N GLU A 38 34.88 -17.16 -6.45
CA GLU A 38 34.84 -17.21 -5.00
C GLU A 38 33.41 -17.12 -4.50
N LYS A 39 33.07 -17.93 -3.51
CA LYS A 39 31.75 -17.86 -2.88
C LYS A 39 31.63 -16.54 -2.13
N ILE A 40 30.59 -15.79 -2.43
CA ILE A 40 30.21 -14.55 -1.75
C ILE A 40 28.89 -14.72 -1.03
N THR A 41 28.74 -14.06 0.11
CA THR A 41 27.48 -14.01 0.88
C THR A 41 26.91 -12.61 0.78
N GLY A 42 25.62 -12.52 0.48
CA GLY A 42 24.92 -11.27 0.32
C GLY A 42 24.92 -10.44 1.59
N THR A 43 25.12 -9.13 1.39
CA THR A 43 25.07 -8.10 2.42
C THR A 43 23.96 -7.10 2.17
N HIS A 44 23.25 -7.20 1.03
CA HIS A 44 22.12 -6.33 0.75
C HIS A 44 21.00 -6.63 1.75
N GLU A 45 20.73 -5.69 2.65
CA GLU A 45 19.53 -5.72 3.46
C GLU A 45 18.34 -5.47 2.55
N CYS A 46 17.78 -6.53 1.97
CA CYS A 46 16.46 -6.46 1.39
C CYS A 46 15.50 -6.26 2.56
N SER A 47 15.25 -5.01 2.92
CA SER A 47 14.08 -4.68 3.68
C SER A 47 12.90 -5.24 2.87
N GLY A 48 12.16 -6.20 3.42
CA GLY A 48 10.81 -6.54 2.91
C GLY A 48 9.83 -5.37 3.09
N THR A 49 10.35 -4.14 3.06
CA THR A 49 9.86 -2.86 3.57
C THR A 49 10.51 -1.69 2.81
N GLY A 50 11.12 -1.93 1.64
CA GLY A 50 11.66 -0.87 0.79
C GLY A 50 10.60 0.02 0.13
N GLY A 51 9.32 -0.35 0.25
CA GLY A 51 8.18 0.51 -0.01
C GLY A 51 7.27 0.54 1.22
N SER A 52 6.51 1.62 1.41
CA SER A 52 5.45 1.66 2.41
C SER A 52 4.59 0.41 2.30
N LYS A 53 4.33 -0.28 3.42
CA LYS A 53 3.45 -1.44 3.41
C LYS A 53 2.07 -0.98 2.96
N THR A 54 1.44 -1.77 2.10
CA THR A 54 0.08 -1.51 1.66
C THR A 54 -0.85 -2.58 2.18
N ALA A 55 -1.99 -2.18 2.73
CA ALA A 55 -3.09 -3.06 3.04
C ALA A 55 -4.32 -2.64 2.23
N GLN A 56 -5.21 -3.60 1.95
CA GLN A 56 -6.47 -3.32 1.29
C GLN A 56 -7.55 -4.25 1.83
N GLY A 57 -8.81 -3.85 1.66
CA GLY A 57 -9.94 -4.65 2.08
C GLY A 57 -11.25 -3.95 1.79
N THR A 58 -12.30 -4.40 2.47
CA THR A 58 -13.62 -3.75 2.42
C THR A 58 -14.07 -3.27 3.78
N VAL A 59 -15.01 -2.32 3.80
CA VAL A 59 -15.69 -1.85 5.00
C VAL A 59 -17.14 -1.53 4.68
N THR A 60 -18.05 -1.79 5.62
CA THR A 60 -19.47 -1.44 5.47
C THR A 60 -19.72 -0.04 6.03
N GLY A 61 -20.31 0.83 5.23
CA GLY A 61 -20.72 2.17 5.64
C GLY A 61 -21.81 2.14 6.72
N ALA A 62 -21.74 3.08 7.66
CA ALA A 62 -22.64 3.18 8.81
C ALA A 62 -23.54 4.44 8.78
N GLY A 63 -23.67 5.08 7.62
CA GLY A 63 -24.42 6.33 7.51
C GLY A 63 -23.70 7.46 8.26
N ALA A 64 -24.42 8.13 9.15
CA ALA A 64 -23.88 9.24 9.95
C ALA A 64 -22.97 8.78 11.11
N SER A 65 -22.91 7.48 11.39
CA SER A 65 -22.07 6.94 12.45
C SER A 65 -20.62 6.76 12.01
N PRO A 66 -19.65 6.87 12.93
CA PRO A 66 -18.25 6.57 12.63
C PRO A 66 -18.04 5.14 12.12
N VAL A 67 -17.06 4.97 11.25
CA VAL A 67 -16.66 3.67 10.68
C VAL A 67 -15.19 3.42 11.01
N THR A 68 -14.91 2.26 11.62
CA THR A 68 -13.54 1.81 11.92
C THR A 68 -13.08 0.81 10.87
N ILE A 69 -11.86 0.99 10.37
CA ILE A 69 -11.17 0.12 9.43
C ILE A 69 -9.96 -0.46 10.14
N GLU A 70 -9.94 -1.78 10.26
CA GLU A 70 -8.80 -2.54 10.79
C GLU A 70 -7.84 -2.85 9.64
N THR A 71 -6.80 -2.03 9.48
CA THR A 71 -5.90 -2.13 8.33
C THR A 71 -4.88 -3.25 8.47
N GLY A 72 -4.58 -3.68 9.70
CA GLY A 72 -3.50 -4.62 10.00
C GLY A 72 -2.08 -4.03 9.83
N LEU A 73 -1.97 -2.72 9.58
CA LEU A 73 -0.71 -1.98 9.53
C LEU A 73 -0.34 -1.46 10.94
N ASN A 74 0.92 -1.07 11.18
CA ASN A 74 1.28 -0.49 12.49
C ASN A 74 1.01 1.02 12.53
N SER A 75 1.13 1.68 11.38
CA SER A 75 0.74 3.07 11.12
C SER A 75 -0.01 3.18 9.79
N VAL A 76 -0.61 4.33 9.54
CA VAL A 76 -1.19 4.69 8.24
C VAL A 76 -0.73 6.11 7.92
N SER A 77 -0.11 6.31 6.77
CA SER A 77 0.27 7.62 6.25
C SER A 77 -0.75 8.14 5.24
N LYS A 78 -1.39 7.23 4.48
CA LYS A 78 -2.41 7.54 3.47
C LYS A 78 -3.47 6.45 3.43
N ILE A 79 -4.72 6.82 3.17
CA ILE A 79 -5.80 5.86 2.89
C ILE A 79 -6.78 6.45 1.89
N VAL A 80 -7.25 5.61 0.96
CA VAL A 80 -8.39 5.90 0.10
C VAL A 80 -9.51 4.90 0.40
N ILE A 81 -10.73 5.38 0.55
CA ILE A 81 -11.95 4.58 0.75
C ILE A 81 -12.89 4.94 -0.39
N PHE A 82 -13.31 3.97 -1.19
CA PHE A 82 -14.01 4.25 -2.43
C PHE A 82 -15.02 3.17 -2.81
N ARG A 83 -15.96 3.55 -3.67
CA ARG A 83 -16.94 2.64 -4.28
C ARG A 83 -17.31 3.12 -5.69
N GLY A 84 -17.82 2.21 -6.52
CA GLY A 84 -18.07 2.47 -7.94
C GLY A 84 -19.48 2.96 -8.32
N ASN A 85 -20.46 2.93 -7.42
CA ASN A 85 -21.85 3.29 -7.75
C ASN A 85 -22.57 4.03 -6.62
N THR A 86 -23.65 4.75 -6.98
CA THR A 86 -24.51 5.48 -6.06
C THR A 86 -25.89 4.84 -6.05
N THR A 87 -26.35 4.41 -4.88
CA THR A 87 -27.73 3.94 -4.67
C THR A 87 -28.43 4.73 -3.56
N ALA A 88 -27.72 5.72 -2.99
CA ALA A 88 -28.14 6.62 -1.92
C ALA A 88 -27.27 7.89 -1.93
N SER A 89 -27.66 8.91 -1.16
CA SER A 89 -26.78 10.04 -0.82
C SER A 89 -25.61 9.55 0.04
N GLY A 90 -24.41 10.09 -0.18
CA GLY A 90 -23.22 9.75 0.59
C GLY A 90 -21.92 9.95 -0.19
N ILE A 91 -20.82 9.50 0.39
CA ILE A 91 -19.49 9.56 -0.23
C ILE A 91 -19.31 8.46 -1.27
N LEU A 92 -18.71 8.81 -2.41
CA LEU A 92 -18.17 7.86 -3.39
C LEU A 92 -16.70 7.55 -3.12
N THR A 93 -15.90 8.58 -2.81
CA THR A 93 -14.47 8.47 -2.52
C THR A 93 -14.09 9.40 -1.38
N LEU A 94 -13.31 8.88 -0.43
CA LEU A 94 -12.66 9.60 0.65
C LEU A 94 -11.16 9.35 0.56
N ILE A 95 -10.35 10.39 0.65
CA ILE A 95 -8.90 10.33 0.62
C ILE A 95 -8.38 11.02 1.87
N TYR A 96 -7.50 10.34 2.58
CA TYR A 96 -6.64 10.94 3.59
C TYR A 96 -5.20 10.87 3.14
N ALA A 97 -4.57 12.04 3.05
CA ALA A 97 -3.18 12.17 2.67
C ALA A 97 -2.62 13.46 3.27
N ASP A 98 -1.37 13.40 3.74
CA ASP A 98 -0.61 14.57 4.19
C ASP A 98 -1.33 15.34 5.33
N GLY A 99 -2.05 14.60 6.18
CA GLY A 99 -2.82 15.15 7.30
C GLY A 99 -4.19 15.71 6.94
N GLU A 100 -4.54 15.74 5.65
CA GLU A 100 -5.80 16.30 5.16
C GLU A 100 -6.77 15.21 4.70
N ILE A 101 -8.06 15.54 4.76
CA ILE A 101 -9.16 14.68 4.28
C ILE A 101 -9.91 15.37 3.15
N THR A 102 -10.07 14.68 2.03
CA THR A 102 -10.84 15.15 0.87
C THR A 102 -11.88 14.10 0.53
N GLY A 103 -13.11 14.50 0.24
CA GLY A 103 -14.16 13.57 -0.17
C GLY A 103 -14.99 14.09 -1.33
N VAL A 104 -15.47 13.14 -2.13
CA VAL A 104 -16.44 13.36 -3.20
C VAL A 104 -17.77 12.77 -2.76
N GLY A 105 -18.69 13.66 -2.39
CA GLY A 105 -20.06 13.33 -2.03
C GLY A 105 -21.00 13.33 -3.22
N VAL A 106 -22.14 12.64 -3.05
CA VAL A 106 -23.27 12.69 -3.98
C VAL A 106 -24.57 12.81 -3.18
N SER A 107 -25.55 13.52 -3.73
CA SER A 107 -26.91 13.54 -3.22
C SER A 107 -27.80 12.68 -4.11
N TYR A 108 -28.76 11.99 -3.52
CA TYR A 108 -29.74 11.21 -4.27
C TYR A 108 -30.55 12.15 -5.18
N GLY A 109 -30.39 12.03 -6.50
CA GLY A 109 -31.07 12.85 -7.50
C GLY A 109 -30.27 14.06 -8.02
N GLN A 110 -29.08 14.34 -7.49
CA GLN A 110 -28.16 15.35 -8.03
C GLN A 110 -26.82 14.70 -8.39
N TYR A 111 -26.34 14.95 -9.60
CA TYR A 111 -25.03 14.46 -10.03
C TYR A 111 -23.90 15.19 -9.29
N LEU A 112 -22.77 14.50 -9.10
CA LEU A 112 -21.53 14.90 -8.42
C LEU A 112 -21.56 16.26 -7.70
N SER A 113 -21.51 16.26 -6.37
CA SER A 113 -21.22 17.52 -5.67
C SER A 113 -19.75 17.91 -5.93
N THR A 114 -19.47 19.22 -5.95
CA THR A 114 -18.10 19.77 -5.89
C THR A 114 -17.27 19.00 -4.86
N ILE A 115 -16.00 18.74 -5.17
CA ILE A 115 -15.03 18.17 -4.22
C ILE A 115 -15.10 18.95 -2.90
N SER A 116 -15.26 18.25 -1.78
CA SER A 116 -15.39 18.86 -0.46
C SER A 116 -14.21 18.47 0.43
N TYR A 117 -13.61 19.49 1.06
CA TYR A 117 -12.57 19.34 2.08
C TYR A 117 -13.15 19.30 3.50
N SER A 118 -14.46 19.54 3.65
CA SER A 118 -15.16 19.52 4.94
C SER A 118 -16.11 18.32 4.98
N VAL A 119 -15.53 17.12 4.97
CA VAL A 119 -16.27 15.84 4.95
C VAL A 119 -16.27 15.12 6.30
N GLY A 120 -15.45 15.54 7.25
CA GLY A 120 -15.40 14.92 8.57
C GLY A 120 -13.97 14.86 9.07
N GLU A 121 -13.68 13.81 9.84
CA GLU A 121 -12.37 13.59 10.44
C GLU A 121 -11.91 12.14 10.21
N ILE A 122 -10.60 11.97 9.97
CA ILE A 122 -9.94 10.67 10.08
C ILE A 122 -9.03 10.69 11.31
N ALA A 123 -9.25 9.74 12.22
CA ALA A 123 -8.38 9.47 13.35
C ALA A 123 -7.62 8.16 13.11
N ILE A 124 -6.30 8.19 13.29
CA ILE A 124 -5.43 7.02 13.17
C ILE A 124 -4.97 6.64 14.58
N LYS A 125 -5.41 5.47 15.05
CA LYS A 125 -5.10 4.96 16.39
C LYS A 125 -3.82 4.12 16.38
N ASN A 126 -3.25 3.89 17.56
CA ASN A 126 -2.12 2.98 17.74
C ASN A 126 -2.42 1.61 17.10
N GLY A 127 -1.53 1.15 16.22
CA GLY A 127 -1.72 -0.09 15.45
C GLY A 127 -2.49 0.10 14.14
N GLY A 128 -2.41 1.27 13.51
CA GLY A 128 -2.87 1.50 12.12
C GLY A 128 -4.38 1.48 11.89
N ASN A 129 -5.20 1.37 12.93
CA ASN A 129 -6.66 1.40 12.79
C ASN A 129 -7.14 2.81 12.45
N VAL A 130 -7.91 2.93 11.37
CA VAL A 130 -8.43 4.20 10.88
C VAL A 130 -9.89 4.31 11.30
N THR A 131 -10.29 5.41 11.93
CA THR A 131 -11.70 5.73 12.19
C THR A 131 -12.08 6.95 11.36
N TYR A 132 -13.05 6.80 10.47
CA TYR A 132 -13.69 7.93 9.79
C TYR A 132 -14.94 8.36 10.56
N THR A 133 -15.02 9.64 10.91
CA THR A 133 -16.19 10.26 11.52
C THR A 133 -16.79 11.26 10.52
N PRO A 134 -17.99 11.02 9.97
CA PRO A 134 -18.64 11.93 9.04
C PRO A 134 -18.90 13.31 9.65
N LYS A 135 -18.96 14.34 8.81
CA LYS A 135 -19.40 15.67 9.23
C LYS A 135 -20.87 15.63 9.66
N SER A 136 -21.13 16.07 10.88
CA SER A 136 -22.49 16.15 11.42
C SER A 136 -23.41 16.99 10.52
N GLY A 137 -24.64 16.51 10.31
CA GLY A 137 -25.66 17.18 9.52
C GLY A 137 -25.45 17.18 8.00
N SER A 138 -24.49 16.41 7.46
CA SER A 138 -24.19 16.37 6.03
C SER A 138 -24.28 14.95 5.46
N GLU A 139 -25.41 14.62 4.81
CA GLU A 139 -25.61 13.29 4.21
C GLU A 139 -24.55 12.94 3.17
N THR A 140 -24.08 13.92 2.39
CA THR A 140 -23.07 13.71 1.35
C THR A 140 -21.68 13.42 1.92
N SER A 141 -21.51 13.54 3.24
CA SER A 141 -20.29 13.16 3.94
C SER A 141 -20.34 11.75 4.53
N ASN A 142 -21.50 11.11 4.55
CA ASN A 142 -21.66 9.79 5.15
C ASN A 142 -21.08 8.68 4.25
N LEU A 143 -20.43 7.68 4.83
CA LEU A 143 -20.32 6.39 4.14
C LEU A 143 -21.71 5.78 4.11
N MET A 144 -22.25 5.54 2.90
CA MET A 144 -23.63 5.11 2.71
C MET A 144 -23.93 3.87 3.57
N GLY A 145 -24.98 3.96 4.40
CA GLY A 145 -25.34 2.90 5.34
C GLY A 145 -25.61 1.56 4.66
N ASN A 146 -25.07 0.47 5.22
CA ASN A 146 -25.22 -0.90 4.71
C ASN A 146 -24.70 -1.08 3.27
N LYS A 147 -23.70 -0.29 2.89
CA LYS A 147 -23.05 -0.43 1.60
C LYS A 147 -21.56 -0.65 1.77
N GLU A 148 -21.02 -1.53 0.95
CA GLU A 148 -19.60 -1.85 0.97
C GLU A 148 -18.78 -0.79 0.24
N TYR A 149 -17.62 -0.48 0.82
CA TYR A 149 -16.56 0.32 0.26
C TYR A 149 -15.29 -0.51 0.19
N ASN A 150 -14.50 -0.34 -0.86
CA ASN A 150 -13.13 -0.82 -0.90
C ASN A 150 -12.23 0.23 -0.25
N TRP A 151 -11.13 -0.21 0.33
CA TRP A 151 -10.10 0.69 0.84
C TRP A 151 -8.71 0.18 0.53
N ILE A 152 -7.78 1.12 0.38
CA ILE A 152 -6.34 0.87 0.26
C ILE A 152 -5.64 1.82 1.22
N ALA A 153 -4.84 1.27 2.12
CA ALA A 153 -4.06 2.00 3.12
C ALA A 153 -2.57 1.78 2.88
N ILE A 154 -1.79 2.81 3.18
CA ILE A 154 -0.34 2.86 3.05
C ILE A 154 0.23 3.20 4.43
N GLU A 155 1.22 2.43 4.90
CA GLU A 155 1.93 2.66 6.16
C GLU A 155 2.76 3.95 6.14
#